data_AF-A0AAN1Y074-F1
#
_entry.id   AF-A0AAN1Y074-F1
#
_cell.length_a   1.000
_cell.length_b   1.000
_cell.length_c   1.000
_cell.angle_alpha   90.00
_cell.angle_beta   90.00
_cell.angle_gamma   90.00
#
_symmetry.space_group_name_H-M   'P 1'
#
loop_
_entity.id
_entity.type
_entity.pdbx_description
1 polymer ?
#
loop_
_entity_poly.entity_id
_entity_poly.type
_entity_poly.pdbx_seq_one_letter_code
_entity_poly.pdbx_strand_id
1 'polypeptide(L)'
;MNSFARTALASCALALLGAAPPAAPSYGPVPAGPQTAFVKRYVDALRTGQYDAAFAMLSDDERAYFGSAAAYRSVFDADGFTIAAARIVGARGDERGRVYFVREQVGFVDHARDARRRADVTVPIGVLPAAGGLHIKDPGKPYRAFASTSTAGASGLRVTVKKMEFFEDRIAMVVTFANLGDRFITVLPYGKSVLRDDKGGVYRILALKNWAVTDKHLYEGVPLAPNAQYTGSLTFTAGRLDPLSRTWSLTVAPALADGADAPFDVTVAVAPR
;
A
#
# COMPACT_ATOMS: atom_id res chain seq x y z
N MET A 1 17.21 7.55 -16.13
CA MET A 1 15.91 8.27 -16.27
C MET A 1 15.41 8.57 -14.87
N ASN A 2 15.52 9.83 -14.46
CA ASN A 2 15.14 10.33 -13.13
C ASN A 2 13.78 11.03 -13.20
N SER A 3 13.06 11.09 -12.07
CA SER A 3 11.65 11.50 -11.83
C SER A 3 10.63 10.39 -12.18
N PHE A 4 9.78 9.92 -11.27
CA PHE A 4 8.92 10.70 -10.39
C PHE A 4 8.86 10.18 -8.95
N ALA A 5 9.17 11.10 -8.03
CA ALA A 5 8.81 10.99 -6.63
C ALA A 5 7.40 11.58 -6.41
N ARG A 6 6.70 11.03 -5.40
CA ARG A 6 5.67 11.68 -4.57
C ARG A 6 4.26 11.83 -5.17
N THR A 7 3.37 10.95 -4.73
CA THR A 7 2.04 11.38 -4.29
C THR A 7 1.93 11.04 -2.81
N ALA A 8 2.38 12.00 -2.00
CA ALA A 8 2.24 11.95 -0.55
C ALA A 8 0.74 11.95 -0.20
N LEU A 9 0.35 11.06 0.70
CA LEU A 9 -0.75 11.30 1.63
C LEU A 9 -0.49 12.65 2.33
N ALA A 10 -1.08 13.72 1.80
CA ALA A 10 -1.02 15.05 2.38
C ALA A 10 -2.44 15.57 2.51
N SER A 11 -3.12 15.18 3.59
CA SER A 11 -4.39 15.79 4.02
C SER A 11 -4.57 15.58 5.51
N CYS A 12 -3.75 16.26 6.32
CA CYS A 12 -4.02 16.53 7.74
C CYS A 12 -3.10 17.67 8.22
N ALA A 13 -3.55 18.91 8.06
CA ALA A 13 -3.23 20.07 8.93
C ALA A 13 -3.68 21.35 8.23
N LEU A 14 -4.82 21.93 8.64
CA LEU A 14 -5.10 23.36 8.56
C LEU A 14 -6.46 23.63 9.24
N ALA A 15 -6.44 23.68 10.56
CA ALA A 15 -7.46 24.36 11.33
C ALA A 15 -6.71 25.19 12.37
N LEU A 16 -6.50 26.47 12.05
CA LEU A 16 -6.24 27.61 12.94
C LEU A 16 -5.64 28.72 12.08
N LEU A 17 -6.53 29.58 11.58
CA LEU A 17 -6.38 30.88 10.92
C LEU A 17 -7.53 30.92 9.92
N GLY A 18 -8.43 31.90 10.03
CA GLY A 18 -9.67 32.04 9.23
C GLY A 18 -9.43 32.31 7.74
N ALA A 19 -8.54 31.55 7.09
CA ALA A 19 -8.41 31.49 5.65
C ALA A 19 -9.66 30.83 5.07
N ALA A 20 -10.21 31.44 4.02
CA ALA A 20 -11.22 30.80 3.20
C ALA A 20 -10.75 29.39 2.83
N PRO A 21 -11.65 28.38 2.81
CA PRO A 21 -11.27 27.04 2.39
C PRO A 21 -10.57 27.15 1.03
N PRO A 22 -9.40 26.49 0.84
CA PRO A 22 -8.70 26.55 -0.43
C PRO A 22 -9.69 26.21 -1.54
N ALA A 23 -9.71 27.02 -2.60
CA ALA A 23 -10.57 26.79 -3.74
C ALA A 23 -10.40 25.34 -4.20
N ALA A 24 -11.52 24.63 -4.40
CA ALA A 24 -11.48 23.26 -4.87
C ALA A 24 -10.62 23.18 -6.14
N PRO A 25 -9.74 22.17 -6.29
CA PRO A 25 -8.86 22.09 -7.45
C PRO A 25 -9.69 22.10 -8.74
N SER A 26 -9.36 23.01 -9.66
CA SER A 26 -9.98 23.02 -10.99
C SER A 26 -9.35 21.92 -11.86
N TYR A 27 -10.09 20.85 -12.14
CA TYR A 27 -9.61 19.72 -12.93
C TYR A 27 -9.79 19.88 -14.43
N GLY A 28 -10.31 21.02 -14.89
CA GLY A 28 -10.67 21.24 -16.30
C GLY A 28 -11.98 20.55 -16.71
N PRO A 29 -12.52 20.85 -17.89
CA PRO A 29 -13.75 20.22 -18.37
C PRO A 29 -13.51 18.75 -18.71
N VAL A 30 -14.57 17.94 -18.58
CA VAL A 30 -14.57 16.56 -19.08
C VAL A 30 -14.85 16.59 -20.58
N PRO A 31 -13.91 16.18 -21.45
CA PRO A 31 -14.17 16.14 -22.90
C PRO A 31 -15.23 15.08 -23.21
N ALA A 32 -16.01 15.29 -24.26
CA ALA A 32 -16.77 14.21 -24.89
C ALA A 32 -15.83 13.42 -25.83
N GLY A 33 -16.05 12.11 -25.97
CA GLY A 33 -15.34 11.31 -26.97
C GLY A 33 -14.85 9.93 -26.51
N PRO A 34 -14.08 9.24 -27.37
CA PRO A 34 -13.67 7.85 -27.15
C PRO A 34 -12.76 7.65 -25.94
N GLN A 35 -11.89 8.61 -25.62
CA GLN A 35 -11.05 8.54 -24.41
C GLN A 35 -11.88 8.57 -23.12
N THR A 36 -12.89 9.44 -23.03
CA THR A 36 -13.81 9.49 -21.89
C THR A 36 -14.60 8.20 -21.74
N ALA A 37 -15.08 7.64 -22.86
CA ALA A 37 -15.76 6.34 -22.85
C ALA A 37 -14.82 5.20 -22.43
N PHE A 38 -13.55 5.25 -22.84
CA PHE A 38 -12.52 4.29 -22.45
C PHE A 38 -12.27 4.32 -20.93
N VAL A 39 -12.09 5.50 -20.33
CA VAL A 39 -11.94 5.64 -18.87
C VAL A 39 -13.16 5.13 -18.13
N LYS A 40 -14.37 5.48 -18.60
CA LYS A 40 -15.61 4.98 -17.98
C LYS A 40 -15.65 3.45 -17.95
N ARG A 41 -15.31 2.77 -19.05
CA ARG A 41 -15.24 1.31 -19.10
C ARG A 41 -14.22 0.73 -18.14
N TYR A 42 -13.03 1.34 -18.04
CA TYR A 42 -12.00 0.90 -17.11
C TYR A 42 -12.46 1.03 -15.65
N VAL A 43 -13.02 2.17 -15.29
CA VAL A 43 -13.56 2.42 -13.93
C VAL A 43 -14.74 1.50 -13.63
N ASP A 44 -15.63 1.26 -14.59
CA ASP A 44 -16.74 0.32 -14.44
C ASP A 44 -16.25 -1.13 -14.29
N ALA A 45 -15.20 -1.53 -14.99
CA ALA A 45 -14.57 -2.83 -14.83
C ALA A 45 -14.00 -3.01 -13.41
N LEU A 46 -13.29 -2.00 -12.88
CA LEU A 46 -12.82 -2.00 -11.49
C LEU A 46 -13.99 -2.07 -10.49
N ARG A 47 -15.02 -1.24 -10.71
CA ARG A 47 -16.22 -1.17 -9.87
C ARG A 47 -16.97 -2.50 -9.78
N THR A 48 -17.00 -3.24 -10.88
CA THR A 48 -17.71 -4.52 -10.99
C THR A 48 -16.82 -5.73 -10.72
N GLY A 49 -15.56 -5.53 -10.32
CA GLY A 49 -14.60 -6.60 -10.03
C GLY A 49 -14.10 -7.36 -11.25
N GLN A 50 -14.30 -6.81 -12.46
CA GLN A 50 -13.82 -7.37 -13.73
C GLN A 50 -12.34 -7.02 -13.95
N TYR A 51 -11.46 -7.49 -13.06
CA TYR A 51 -10.04 -7.13 -13.06
C TYR A 51 -9.29 -7.59 -14.30
N ASP A 52 -9.69 -8.70 -14.93
CA ASP A 52 -9.10 -9.16 -16.19
C ASP A 52 -9.36 -8.16 -17.33
N ALA A 53 -10.58 -7.62 -17.40
CA ALA A 53 -10.95 -6.59 -18.37
C ALA A 53 -10.22 -5.28 -18.08
N ALA A 54 -10.16 -4.85 -16.81
CA ALA A 54 -9.42 -3.66 -16.42
C ALA A 54 -7.91 -3.79 -16.73
N PHE A 55 -7.31 -4.95 -16.43
CA PHE A 55 -5.91 -5.26 -16.74
C PHE A 55 -5.62 -5.24 -18.25
N ALA A 56 -6.53 -5.80 -19.07
CA ALA A 56 -6.37 -5.79 -20.52
C ALA A 56 -6.35 -4.37 -21.11
N MET A 57 -6.98 -3.39 -20.44
CA MET A 57 -7.01 -1.99 -20.86
C MET A 57 -5.76 -1.20 -20.50
N LEU A 58 -4.89 -1.75 -19.65
CA LEU A 58 -3.63 -1.11 -19.28
C LEU A 58 -2.68 -1.00 -20.49
N SER A 59 -1.76 -0.06 -20.43
CA SER A 59 -0.64 0.04 -21.38
C SER A 59 0.32 -1.14 -21.23
N ASP A 60 1.14 -1.39 -22.24
CA ASP A 60 2.08 -2.53 -22.24
C ASP A 60 3.06 -2.49 -21.07
N ASP A 61 3.56 -1.30 -20.72
CA ASP A 61 4.45 -1.10 -19.57
C ASP A 61 3.74 -1.43 -18.25
N GLU A 62 2.49 -1.01 -18.07
CA GLU A 62 1.69 -1.33 -16.89
C GLU A 62 1.34 -2.82 -16.82
N ARG A 63 0.98 -3.44 -17.96
CA ARG A 63 0.74 -4.89 -18.00
C ARG A 63 2.00 -5.69 -17.65
N ALA A 64 3.16 -5.26 -18.15
CA ALA A 64 4.45 -5.84 -17.78
C ALA A 64 4.77 -5.61 -16.29
N TYR A 65 4.45 -4.41 -15.78
CA TYR A 65 4.63 -4.04 -14.37
C TYR A 65 3.84 -4.96 -13.44
N PHE A 66 2.56 -5.22 -13.67
CA PHE A 66 1.80 -6.16 -12.84
C PHE A 66 2.07 -7.63 -13.22
N GLY A 67 2.48 -7.89 -14.45
CA GLY A 67 2.81 -9.22 -14.98
C GLY A 67 1.61 -10.12 -15.28
N SER A 68 0.49 -9.98 -14.56
CA SER A 68 -0.74 -10.74 -14.81
C SER A 68 -1.97 -10.04 -14.22
N ALA A 69 -3.15 -10.38 -14.74
CA ALA A 69 -4.41 -9.91 -14.18
C ALA A 69 -4.65 -10.41 -12.73
N ALA A 70 -4.18 -11.62 -12.39
CA ALA A 70 -4.25 -12.14 -11.02
C ALA A 70 -3.40 -11.31 -10.04
N ALA A 71 -2.18 -10.94 -10.43
CA ALA A 71 -1.34 -10.05 -9.62
C ALA A 71 -1.95 -8.64 -9.51
N TYR A 72 -2.49 -8.10 -10.60
CA TYR A 72 -3.21 -6.83 -10.59
C TYR A 72 -4.41 -6.87 -9.63
N ARG A 73 -5.25 -7.89 -9.72
CA ARG A 73 -6.37 -8.14 -8.81
C ARG A 73 -5.94 -8.23 -7.35
N SER A 74 -4.82 -8.90 -7.07
CA SER A 74 -4.32 -9.11 -5.71
C SER A 74 -4.11 -7.81 -4.93
N VAL A 75 -3.79 -6.71 -5.62
CA VAL A 75 -3.62 -5.38 -5.02
C VAL A 75 -4.93 -4.88 -4.41
N PHE A 76 -6.05 -5.09 -5.10
CA PHE A 76 -7.37 -4.67 -4.63
C PHE A 76 -7.89 -5.63 -3.56
N ASP A 77 -7.70 -6.94 -3.76
CA ASP A 77 -8.14 -7.97 -2.82
C ASP A 77 -7.43 -7.82 -1.45
N ALA A 78 -6.15 -7.44 -1.43
CA ALA A 78 -5.38 -7.23 -0.21
C ALA A 78 -5.95 -6.14 0.72
N ASP A 79 -6.66 -5.15 0.19
CA ASP A 79 -7.33 -4.11 0.97
C ASP A 79 -8.84 -4.30 1.06
N GLY A 80 -9.39 -5.37 0.47
CA GLY A 80 -10.83 -5.51 0.27
C GLY A 80 -11.42 -4.27 -0.43
N PHE A 81 -10.66 -3.71 -1.38
CA PHE A 81 -10.98 -2.46 -2.04
C PHE A 81 -12.22 -2.62 -2.93
N THR A 82 -13.15 -1.68 -2.83
CA THR A 82 -14.38 -1.64 -3.61
C THR A 82 -14.70 -0.21 -4.02
N ILE A 83 -15.28 -0.04 -5.20
CA ILE A 83 -15.79 1.25 -5.66
C ILE A 83 -17.32 1.15 -5.61
N ALA A 84 -17.98 1.99 -4.82
CA ALA A 84 -19.44 2.03 -4.75
C ALA A 84 -20.03 2.91 -5.87
N ALA A 85 -19.41 4.06 -6.09
CA ALA A 85 -19.77 5.01 -7.13
C ALA A 85 -18.52 5.70 -7.68
N ALA A 86 -18.55 6.06 -8.96
CA ALA A 86 -17.47 6.82 -9.57
C ALA A 86 -18.01 7.80 -10.60
N ARG A 87 -17.37 8.97 -10.70
CA ARG A 87 -17.66 9.98 -11.72
C ARG A 87 -16.39 10.69 -12.16
N ILE A 88 -16.26 10.93 -13.46
CA ILE A 88 -15.18 11.77 -13.99
C ILE A 88 -15.54 13.23 -13.64
N VAL A 89 -14.66 13.91 -12.90
CA VAL A 89 -14.87 15.30 -12.44
C VAL A 89 -14.06 16.33 -13.21
N GLY A 90 -13.12 15.89 -14.06
CA GLY A 90 -12.38 16.75 -14.97
C GLY A 90 -11.32 15.98 -15.74
N ALA A 91 -10.65 16.65 -16.65
CA ALA A 91 -9.51 16.12 -17.37
C ALA A 91 -8.53 17.23 -17.78
N ARG A 92 -7.25 16.87 -17.87
CA ARG A 92 -6.16 17.74 -18.35
C ARG A 92 -5.33 17.03 -19.41
N GLY A 93 -4.82 17.77 -20.38
CA GLY A 93 -4.11 17.22 -21.54
C GLY A 93 -4.96 17.24 -22.80
N ASP A 94 -4.47 16.59 -23.86
CA ASP A 94 -5.04 16.62 -25.20
C ASP A 94 -5.28 15.19 -25.74
N GLU A 95 -5.43 15.03 -27.05
CA GLU A 95 -5.66 13.72 -27.66
C GLU A 95 -4.43 12.83 -27.67
N ARG A 96 -3.21 13.38 -27.57
CA ARG A 96 -1.94 12.65 -27.54
C ARG A 96 -1.67 12.02 -26.18
N GLY A 97 -2.32 12.52 -25.14
CA GLY A 97 -2.23 12.01 -23.79
C GLY A 97 -3.04 12.87 -22.85
N ARG A 98 -3.87 12.23 -22.01
CA ARG A 98 -4.79 12.92 -21.12
C ARG A 98 -4.84 12.26 -19.75
N VAL A 99 -4.88 13.07 -18.71
CA VAL A 99 -5.16 12.62 -17.34
C VAL A 99 -6.60 12.96 -17.00
N TYR A 100 -7.38 11.96 -16.66
CA TYR A 100 -8.74 12.09 -16.15
C TYR A 100 -8.73 12.05 -14.64
N PHE A 101 -9.52 12.91 -14.01
CA PHE A 101 -9.69 12.92 -12.56
C PHE A 101 -11.03 12.27 -12.23
N VAL A 102 -10.98 11.12 -11.58
CA VAL A 102 -12.18 10.34 -11.24
C VAL A 102 -12.43 10.46 -9.75
N ARG A 103 -13.58 11.01 -9.38
CA ARG A 103 -14.03 10.98 -7.99
C ARG A 103 -14.68 9.63 -7.72
N GLU A 104 -14.19 8.92 -6.72
CA GLU A 104 -14.61 7.58 -6.35
C GLU A 104 -15.08 7.56 -4.89
N GLN A 105 -16.22 6.90 -4.65
CA GLN A 105 -16.65 6.48 -3.33
C GLN A 105 -16.11 5.08 -3.10
N VAL A 106 -15.06 4.97 -2.30
CA VAL A 106 -14.34 3.72 -2.10
C VAL A 106 -14.63 3.13 -0.73
N GLY A 107 -14.69 1.80 -0.65
CA GLY A 107 -14.64 1.04 0.59
C GLY A 107 -13.35 0.24 0.66
N PHE A 108 -12.70 0.19 1.82
CA PHE A 108 -11.44 -0.52 2.01
C PHE A 108 -11.24 -0.93 3.48
N VAL A 109 -10.32 -1.85 3.73
CA VAL A 109 -9.87 -2.26 5.07
C VAL A 109 -8.73 -1.34 5.50
N ASP A 110 -8.96 -0.55 6.55
CA ASP A 110 -7.92 0.18 7.27
C ASP A 110 -7.19 -0.82 8.17
N HIS A 111 -6.10 -1.41 7.65
CA HIS A 111 -5.27 -2.39 8.35
C HIS A 111 -4.61 -1.83 9.62
N ALA A 112 -4.53 -0.51 9.80
CA ALA A 112 -4.03 0.08 11.04
C ALA A 112 -5.06 0.00 12.18
N ARG A 113 -6.35 -0.03 11.84
CA ARG A 113 -7.48 -0.04 12.80
C ARG A 113 -8.32 -1.31 12.75
N ASP A 114 -7.95 -2.27 11.90
CA ASP A 114 -8.73 -3.49 11.62
C ASP A 114 -10.21 -3.21 11.31
N ALA A 115 -10.47 -2.11 10.59
CA ALA A 115 -11.83 -1.61 10.37
C ALA A 115 -12.10 -1.35 8.89
N ARG A 116 -13.32 -1.66 8.43
CA ARG A 116 -13.77 -1.20 7.12
C ARG A 116 -14.04 0.30 7.17
N ARG A 117 -13.47 1.03 6.23
CA ARG A 117 -13.65 2.48 6.05
C ARG A 117 -14.24 2.76 4.68
N ARG A 118 -14.84 3.94 4.57
CA ARG A 118 -15.26 4.54 3.31
C ARG A 118 -14.59 5.88 3.16
N ALA A 119 -14.25 6.24 1.93
CA ALA A 119 -13.69 7.55 1.63
C ALA A 119 -14.18 8.03 0.25
N ASP A 120 -14.28 9.35 0.12
CA ASP A 120 -14.37 10.02 -1.18
C ASP A 120 -12.97 10.42 -1.60
N VAL A 121 -12.46 9.82 -2.67
CA VAL A 121 -11.12 10.10 -3.20
C VAL A 121 -11.22 10.60 -4.64
N THR A 122 -10.21 11.35 -5.09
CA THR A 122 -10.07 11.70 -6.51
C THR A 122 -8.79 11.08 -7.04
N VAL A 123 -8.93 10.13 -7.96
CA VAL A 123 -7.84 9.35 -8.53
C VAL A 123 -7.50 9.89 -9.93
N PRO A 124 -6.23 10.23 -10.21
CA PRO A 124 -5.80 10.54 -11.57
C PRO A 124 -5.60 9.26 -12.38
N ILE A 125 -6.20 9.19 -13.57
CA ILE A 125 -6.08 8.07 -14.51
C ILE A 125 -5.53 8.60 -15.83
N GLY A 126 -4.35 8.13 -16.23
CA GLY A 126 -3.76 8.47 -17.52
C GLY A 126 -4.36 7.67 -18.66
N VAL A 127 -4.59 8.31 -19.80
CA VAL A 127 -4.97 7.68 -21.06
C VAL A 127 -3.96 8.07 -22.13
N LEU A 128 -3.39 7.07 -22.78
CA LEU A 128 -2.43 7.23 -23.86
C LEU A 128 -2.94 6.52 -25.12
N PRO A 129 -2.98 7.19 -26.28
CA PRO A 129 -3.08 6.51 -27.56
C PRO A 129 -1.73 5.82 -27.87
N ALA A 130 -1.73 4.50 -27.96
CA ALA A 130 -0.53 3.72 -28.28
C ALA A 130 -0.91 2.52 -29.16
N ALA A 131 -0.02 2.12 -30.09
CA ALA A 131 -0.20 0.95 -30.96
C ALA A 131 -1.58 0.85 -31.65
N GLY A 132 -2.16 1.99 -32.06
CA GLY A 132 -3.47 2.03 -32.73
C GLY A 132 -4.69 1.90 -31.81
N GLY A 133 -4.49 1.85 -30.48
CA GLY A 133 -5.53 1.76 -29.47
C GLY A 133 -5.38 2.79 -28.36
N LEU A 134 -6.35 2.82 -27.44
CA LEU A 134 -6.28 3.58 -26.20
C LEU A 134 -5.83 2.66 -25.06
N HIS A 135 -5.02 3.18 -24.16
CA HIS A 135 -4.48 2.44 -23.03
C HIS A 135 -4.51 3.28 -21.75
N ILE A 136 -4.70 2.61 -20.61
CA ILE A 136 -4.67 3.21 -19.27
C ILE A 136 -3.25 3.17 -18.70
N LYS A 137 -2.86 4.29 -18.08
CA LYS A 137 -1.69 4.37 -17.18
C LYS A 137 -2.17 4.66 -15.76
N ASP A 138 -1.89 3.75 -14.83
CA ASP A 138 -2.35 3.79 -13.42
C ASP A 138 -1.16 3.60 -12.46
N PRO A 139 -0.31 4.63 -12.31
CA PRO A 139 0.95 4.49 -11.60
C PRO A 139 0.77 4.45 -10.07
N GLY A 140 1.75 3.85 -9.40
CA GLY A 140 1.96 4.02 -7.95
C GLY A 140 1.34 2.94 -7.07
N LYS A 141 0.86 1.84 -7.64
CA LYS A 141 0.42 0.65 -6.90
C LYS A 141 1.57 -0.34 -6.74
N PRO A 142 1.59 -1.19 -5.71
CA PRO A 142 2.47 -2.36 -5.71
C PRO A 142 2.09 -3.26 -6.90
N TYR A 143 3.05 -3.97 -7.48
CA TYR A 143 2.75 -4.90 -8.58
C TYR A 143 2.03 -6.16 -8.10
N ARG A 144 2.07 -6.45 -6.79
CA ARG A 144 1.37 -7.54 -6.13
C ARG A 144 1.15 -7.20 -4.65
N ALA A 145 0.07 -7.66 -4.05
CA ALA A 145 -0.11 -7.59 -2.61
C ALA A 145 -0.93 -8.78 -2.10
N PHE A 146 -0.88 -9.03 -0.79
CA PHE A 146 -1.84 -9.91 -0.13
C PHE A 146 -2.10 -9.46 1.31
N ALA A 147 -3.31 -9.68 1.79
CA ALA A 147 -3.64 -9.58 3.21
C ALA A 147 -3.17 -10.84 3.94
N SER A 148 -2.80 -10.69 5.21
CA SER A 148 -2.40 -11.79 6.08
C SER A 148 -3.06 -11.63 7.44
N THR A 149 -3.21 -12.74 8.15
CA THR A 149 -3.53 -12.76 9.58
C THR A 149 -2.50 -13.59 10.35
N SER A 150 -1.34 -13.83 9.74
CA SER A 150 -0.24 -14.58 10.34
C SER A 150 0.21 -13.92 11.64
N THR A 151 0.33 -14.71 12.69
CA THR A 151 0.71 -14.22 14.01
C THR A 151 1.70 -15.16 14.69
N ALA A 152 2.60 -14.59 15.48
CA ALA A 152 3.41 -15.31 16.44
C ALA A 152 3.54 -14.46 17.71
N GLY A 153 4.05 -15.04 18.80
CA GLY A 153 4.33 -14.29 20.00
C GLY A 153 5.41 -14.92 20.85
N ALA A 154 6.06 -14.08 21.66
CA ALA A 154 7.04 -14.48 22.67
C ALA A 154 7.03 -13.45 23.80
N SER A 155 7.24 -13.91 25.04
CA SER A 155 7.44 -13.04 26.21
C SER A 155 6.39 -11.94 26.38
N GLY A 156 5.10 -12.26 26.14
CA GLY A 156 3.98 -11.33 26.25
C GLY A 156 3.76 -10.44 25.01
N LEU A 157 4.69 -10.38 24.06
CA LEU A 157 4.51 -9.67 22.80
C LEU A 157 3.85 -10.58 21.76
N ARG A 158 2.72 -10.15 21.19
CA ARG A 158 2.12 -10.74 19.99
C ARG A 158 2.42 -9.86 18.78
N VAL A 159 2.91 -10.48 17.71
CA VAL A 159 3.15 -9.84 16.42
C VAL A 159 2.17 -10.43 15.41
N THR A 160 1.48 -9.57 14.67
CA THR A 160 0.56 -9.96 13.60
C THR A 160 0.91 -9.23 12.32
N VAL A 161 1.18 -9.98 11.25
CA VAL A 161 1.35 -9.41 9.90
C VAL A 161 -0.03 -9.29 9.27
N LYS A 162 -0.39 -8.06 8.88
CA LYS A 162 -1.72 -7.69 8.36
C LYS A 162 -1.77 -7.66 6.83
N LYS A 163 -0.69 -7.18 6.21
CA LYS A 163 -0.59 -7.00 4.76
C LYS A 163 0.85 -7.04 4.31
N MET A 164 1.07 -7.55 3.10
CA MET A 164 2.35 -7.50 2.40
C MET A 164 2.18 -6.95 1.00
N GLU A 165 3.03 -6.00 0.60
CA GLU A 165 3.00 -5.28 -0.67
C GLU A 165 4.35 -5.38 -1.35
N PHE A 166 4.34 -5.67 -2.65
CA PHE A 166 5.55 -5.84 -3.46
C PHE A 166 5.66 -4.71 -4.48
N PHE A 167 6.73 -3.92 -4.37
CA PHE A 167 7.13 -2.90 -5.34
C PHE A 167 8.42 -3.35 -6.01
N GLU A 168 8.79 -2.70 -7.11
CA GLU A 168 10.00 -3.06 -7.86
C GLU A 168 11.30 -2.98 -7.04
N ASP A 169 11.35 -2.07 -6.07
CA ASP A 169 12.54 -1.75 -5.28
C ASP A 169 12.40 -2.07 -3.78
N ARG A 170 11.23 -2.55 -3.37
CA ARG A 170 10.94 -2.80 -1.94
C ARG A 170 9.77 -3.74 -1.71
N ILE A 171 9.73 -4.27 -0.50
CA ILE A 171 8.58 -4.97 0.06
C ILE A 171 8.10 -4.17 1.27
N ALA A 172 6.83 -3.81 1.35
CA ALA A 172 6.23 -3.17 2.51
C ALA A 172 5.33 -4.15 3.26
N MET A 173 5.35 -4.11 4.59
CA MET A 173 4.57 -4.98 5.46
C MET A 173 3.88 -4.17 6.53
N VAL A 174 2.56 -4.30 6.64
CA VAL A 174 1.80 -3.74 7.76
C VAL A 174 1.80 -4.75 8.90
N VAL A 175 2.25 -4.34 10.08
CA VAL A 175 2.45 -5.21 11.24
C VAL A 175 1.89 -4.56 12.50
N THR A 176 1.17 -5.35 13.29
CA THR A 176 0.71 -4.98 14.63
C THR A 176 1.57 -5.66 15.69
N PHE A 177 2.00 -4.88 16.67
CA PHE A 177 2.66 -5.31 17.90
C PHE A 177 1.68 -5.09 19.04
N ALA A 178 1.33 -6.14 19.78
CA ALA A 178 0.44 -6.05 20.94
C ALA A 178 1.13 -6.63 22.17
N ASN A 179 1.23 -5.82 23.22
CA ASN A 179 1.73 -6.27 24.51
C ASN A 179 0.57 -6.87 25.31
N LEU A 180 0.57 -8.19 25.43
CA LEU A 180 -0.39 -9.00 26.18
C LEU A 180 0.13 -9.38 27.57
N GLY A 181 1.32 -8.90 27.95
CA GLY A 181 1.91 -9.09 29.27
C GLY A 181 1.48 -8.01 30.26
N ASP A 182 2.01 -8.12 31.47
CA ASP A 182 1.79 -7.24 32.62
C ASP A 182 2.88 -6.18 32.81
N ARG A 183 3.98 -6.28 32.07
CA ARG A 183 5.11 -5.33 32.07
C ARG A 183 5.18 -4.54 30.78
N PHE A 184 5.90 -3.42 30.79
CA PHE A 184 6.25 -2.72 29.55
C PHE A 184 7.12 -3.59 28.65
N ILE A 185 6.91 -3.49 27.34
CA ILE A 185 7.76 -4.08 26.32
C ILE A 185 8.18 -2.98 25.35
N THR A 186 9.48 -2.79 25.16
CA THR A 186 9.98 -1.89 24.12
C THR A 186 10.33 -2.69 22.88
N VAL A 187 9.64 -2.41 21.78
CA VAL A 187 10.06 -2.84 20.44
C VAL A 187 11.20 -1.93 20.02
N LEU A 188 12.43 -2.46 19.97
CA LEU A 188 13.62 -1.66 19.67
C LEU A 188 13.58 -1.15 18.21
N PRO A 189 14.32 -0.06 17.89
CA PRO A 189 14.53 0.42 16.53
C PRO A 189 14.73 -0.73 15.54
N TYR A 190 13.86 -0.84 14.54
CA TYR A 190 13.77 -2.06 13.73
C TYR A 190 14.92 -2.30 12.75
N GLY A 191 16.04 -1.58 12.86
CA GLY A 191 17.24 -1.76 12.03
C GLY A 191 17.74 -3.20 11.90
N LYS A 192 17.27 -4.11 12.78
CA LYS A 192 17.60 -5.53 12.79
C LYS A 192 16.47 -6.48 12.35
N SER A 193 15.27 -5.99 11.99
CA SER A 193 14.22 -6.86 11.46
C SER A 193 14.67 -7.46 10.12
N VAL A 194 14.34 -8.73 9.91
CA VAL A 194 14.73 -9.47 8.72
C VAL A 194 13.53 -10.19 8.16
N LEU A 195 13.26 -9.94 6.88
CA LEU A 195 12.31 -10.72 6.10
C LEU A 195 13.10 -11.78 5.32
N ARG A 196 12.61 -13.02 5.31
CA ARG A 196 13.19 -14.12 4.54
C ARG A 196 12.12 -14.79 3.70
N ASP A 197 12.54 -15.40 2.60
CA ASP A 197 11.74 -16.34 1.83
C ASP A 197 12.32 -17.76 1.86
N ASP A 198 11.52 -18.72 1.42
CA ASP A 198 11.90 -20.13 1.27
C ASP A 198 12.83 -20.43 0.08
N LYS A 199 13.23 -19.40 -0.67
CA LYS A 199 14.23 -19.49 -1.75
C LYS A 199 15.61 -19.02 -1.29
N GLY A 200 15.78 -18.78 0.01
CA GLY A 200 17.03 -18.31 0.60
C GLY A 200 17.22 -16.80 0.51
N GLY A 201 16.21 -16.05 0.02
CA GLY A 201 16.22 -14.60 0.00
C GLY A 201 16.21 -14.02 1.42
N VAL A 202 17.08 -13.04 1.66
CA VAL A 202 17.18 -12.31 2.93
C VAL A 202 17.09 -10.83 2.65
N TYR A 203 15.99 -10.22 3.08
CA TYR A 203 15.66 -8.83 2.81
C TYR A 203 15.86 -8.01 4.07
N ARG A 204 16.65 -6.94 3.94
CA ARG A 204 17.00 -6.04 5.04
C ARG A 204 16.11 -4.82 5.02
N ILE A 205 15.85 -4.29 6.21
CA ILE A 205 15.01 -3.13 6.38
C ILE A 205 15.61 -1.90 5.69
N LEU A 206 14.75 -1.10 5.06
CA LEU A 206 15.11 0.18 4.47
C LEU A 206 15.23 1.23 5.58
N ALA A 207 16.44 1.38 6.12
CA ALA A 207 16.73 2.27 7.25
C ALA A 207 17.04 3.72 6.81
N LEU A 208 16.17 4.31 5.97
CA LEU A 208 16.31 5.70 5.51
C LEU A 208 15.47 6.64 6.37
N LYS A 209 15.96 7.86 6.65
CA LYS A 209 15.18 8.94 7.28
C LYS A 209 14.19 9.58 6.28
N ASN A 210 13.45 8.76 5.56
CA ASN A 210 12.40 9.16 4.64
C ASN A 210 11.05 8.66 5.16
N TRP A 211 10.37 9.51 5.92
CA TRP A 211 9.11 9.15 6.59
C TRP A 211 7.93 8.91 5.63
N ALA A 212 8.10 9.18 4.33
CA ALA A 212 7.13 8.78 3.32
C ALA A 212 7.17 7.27 3.03
N VAL A 213 8.22 6.56 3.46
CA VAL A 213 8.45 5.14 3.21
C VAL A 213 8.71 4.37 4.50
N THR A 214 9.25 5.03 5.51
CA THR A 214 9.72 4.47 6.77
C THR A 214 8.83 4.93 7.91
N ASP A 215 8.25 4.01 8.69
CA ASP A 215 7.48 4.38 9.89
C ASP A 215 8.44 4.96 10.95
N LYS A 216 8.20 6.22 11.34
CA LYS A 216 9.06 6.97 12.25
C LYS A 216 9.10 6.35 13.65
N HIS A 217 7.96 5.99 14.22
CA HIS A 217 7.90 5.49 15.59
C HIS A 217 8.57 4.13 15.70
N LEU A 218 8.29 3.25 14.75
CA LEU A 218 8.97 1.96 14.69
C LEU A 218 10.48 2.14 14.43
N TYR A 219 10.90 3.17 13.67
CA TYR A 219 12.32 3.48 13.44
C TYR A 219 13.01 3.94 14.71
N GLU A 220 12.34 4.74 15.52
CA GLU A 220 12.85 5.27 16.80
C GLU A 220 12.71 4.28 17.97
N GLY A 221 11.88 3.25 17.80
CA GLY A 221 11.52 2.29 18.84
C GLY A 221 10.21 2.66 19.52
N VAL A 222 9.43 1.65 19.90
CA VAL A 222 8.08 1.83 20.45
C VAL A 222 7.97 1.17 21.83
N PRO A 223 7.80 1.94 22.91
CA PRO A 223 7.42 1.40 24.20
C PRO A 223 5.92 1.06 24.21
N LEU A 224 5.60 -0.18 24.60
CA LEU A 224 4.24 -0.68 24.74
C LEU A 224 3.95 -0.96 26.20
N ALA A 225 3.03 -0.18 26.78
CA ALA A 225 2.47 -0.48 28.10
C ALA A 225 1.70 -1.82 28.08
N PRO A 226 1.39 -2.41 29.24
CA PRO A 226 0.50 -3.56 29.33
C PRO A 226 -0.82 -3.30 28.58
N ASN A 227 -1.24 -4.26 27.76
CA ASN A 227 -2.43 -4.18 26.88
C ASN A 227 -2.38 -3.09 25.79
N ALA A 228 -1.24 -2.43 25.59
CA ALA A 228 -1.08 -1.49 24.49
C ALA A 228 -0.76 -2.21 23.18
N GLN A 229 -1.14 -1.57 22.07
CA GLN A 229 -0.79 -2.03 20.73
C GLN A 229 -0.30 -0.88 19.86
N TYR A 230 0.55 -1.21 18.90
CA TYR A 230 0.99 -0.32 17.84
C TYR A 230 0.93 -1.04 16.50
N THR A 231 0.37 -0.37 15.49
CA THR A 231 0.37 -0.87 14.11
C THR A 231 1.13 0.11 13.22
N GLY A 232 2.06 -0.39 12.43
CA GLY A 232 2.84 0.41 11.49
C GLY A 232 3.38 -0.40 10.32
N SER A 233 4.25 0.23 9.53
CA SER A 233 4.83 -0.37 8.33
C SER A 233 6.32 -0.67 8.50
N LEU A 234 6.72 -1.89 8.15
CA LEU A 234 8.11 -2.28 7.95
C LEU A 234 8.39 -2.38 6.45
N THR A 235 9.43 -1.72 5.97
CA THR A 235 9.77 -1.70 4.55
C THR A 235 11.15 -2.28 4.33
N PHE A 236 11.29 -3.25 3.44
CA PHE A 236 12.52 -3.96 3.16
C PHE A 236 13.00 -3.64 1.76
N THR A 237 14.30 -3.44 1.59
CA THR A 237 14.91 -3.32 0.26
C THR A 237 14.82 -4.66 -0.45
N ALA A 238 14.30 -4.65 -1.67
CA ALA A 238 14.17 -5.85 -2.50
C ALA A 238 14.28 -5.47 -3.98
N GLY A 239 14.78 -6.38 -4.81
CA GLY A 239 14.53 -6.29 -6.25
C GLY A 239 13.16 -6.85 -6.60
N ARG A 240 12.69 -6.60 -7.82
CA ARG A 240 11.51 -7.25 -8.37
C ARG A 240 11.67 -8.78 -8.28
N LEU A 241 10.68 -9.43 -7.70
CA LEU A 241 10.67 -10.88 -7.51
C LEU A 241 9.84 -11.58 -8.58
N ASP A 242 10.35 -12.71 -9.07
CA ASP A 242 9.65 -13.57 -10.02
C ASP A 242 8.26 -13.99 -9.51
N PRO A 243 7.30 -14.30 -10.38
CA PRO A 243 5.93 -14.66 -9.99
C PRO A 243 5.80 -16.01 -9.25
N LEU A 244 6.90 -16.74 -8.99
CA LEU A 244 6.88 -17.98 -8.22
C LEU A 244 6.24 -17.81 -6.85
N SER A 245 5.48 -18.82 -6.42
CA SER A 245 4.98 -18.93 -5.05
C SER A 245 6.17 -19.00 -4.08
N ARG A 246 6.10 -18.19 -3.03
CA ARG A 246 7.11 -18.11 -1.97
C ARG A 246 6.39 -18.13 -0.63
N THR A 247 6.99 -18.82 0.33
CA THR A 247 6.61 -18.67 1.73
C THR A 247 7.57 -17.71 2.41
N TRP A 248 7.06 -17.00 3.41
CA TRP A 248 7.74 -15.85 3.98
C TRP A 248 7.91 -16.03 5.49
N SER A 249 8.97 -15.47 6.05
CA SER A 249 9.13 -15.34 7.49
C SER A 249 9.66 -13.97 7.87
N LEU A 250 9.01 -13.34 8.84
CA LEU A 250 9.43 -12.07 9.41
C LEU A 250 9.99 -12.31 10.80
N THR A 251 11.28 -12.08 11.00
CA THR A 251 11.86 -11.90 12.32
C THR A 251 11.84 -10.41 12.63
N VAL A 252 11.04 -9.99 13.61
CA VAL A 252 11.06 -8.59 14.07
C VAL A 252 12.31 -8.33 14.91
N ALA A 253 12.79 -7.09 14.89
CA ALA A 253 13.91 -6.67 15.71
C ALA A 253 13.67 -7.01 17.19
N PRO A 254 14.76 -7.19 17.97
CA PRO A 254 14.63 -7.66 19.33
C PRO A 254 13.75 -6.74 20.16
N ALA A 255 12.88 -7.32 20.96
CA ALA A 255 12.09 -6.63 21.96
C ALA A 255 12.73 -6.81 23.34
N LEU A 256 12.55 -5.81 24.20
CA LEU A 256 13.05 -5.84 25.57
C LEU A 256 11.88 -5.62 26.53
N ALA A 257 11.60 -6.63 27.37
CA ALA A 257 10.67 -6.46 28.47
C ALA A 257 11.33 -5.66 29.60
N ASP A 258 10.56 -4.85 30.30
CA ASP A 258 11.07 -4.07 31.42
C ASP A 258 11.63 -4.98 32.53
N GLY A 259 12.85 -4.67 32.99
CA GLY A 259 13.62 -5.49 33.92
C GLY A 259 14.17 -6.80 33.36
N ALA A 260 14.22 -7.01 32.04
CA ALA A 260 14.84 -8.20 31.44
C ALA A 260 16.35 -8.01 31.17
N ASP A 261 17.13 -9.06 31.42
CA ASP A 261 18.60 -9.06 31.22
C ASP A 261 19.03 -9.28 29.76
N ALA A 262 18.10 -9.70 28.90
CA ALA A 262 18.36 -9.96 27.49
C ALA A 262 17.13 -9.65 26.61
N PRO A 263 17.35 -9.19 25.37
CA PRO A 263 16.25 -9.02 24.42
C PRO A 263 15.80 -10.37 23.83
N PHE A 264 14.62 -10.40 23.23
CA PHE A 264 14.05 -11.58 22.58
C PHE A 264 13.50 -11.23 21.19
N ASP A 265 13.46 -12.21 20.29
CA ASP A 265 12.93 -12.04 18.94
C ASP A 265 11.56 -12.74 18.80
N VAL A 266 10.74 -12.25 17.88
CA VAL A 266 9.52 -12.94 17.42
C VAL A 266 9.67 -13.23 15.92
N THR A 267 9.52 -14.50 15.54
CA THR A 267 9.50 -14.90 14.13
C THR A 267 8.10 -15.35 13.72
N VAL A 268 7.53 -14.68 12.72
CA VAL A 268 6.20 -14.95 12.17
C VAL A 268 6.36 -15.66 10.83
N ALA A 269 5.76 -16.84 10.68
CA ALA A 269 5.56 -17.46 9.36
C ALA A 269 4.41 -16.75 8.65
N VAL A 270 4.69 -16.13 7.51
CA VAL A 270 3.77 -15.23 6.80
C VAL A 270 3.18 -15.95 5.59
N ALA A 271 1.85 -16.04 5.59
CA ALA A 271 1.07 -16.63 4.50
C ALA A 271 -0.09 -15.67 4.11
N PRO A 272 -0.53 -15.71 2.84
CA PRO A 272 -1.78 -15.07 2.44
C PRO A 272 -2.97 -15.62 3.23
N ARG A 273 -3.96 -14.76 3.47
CA ARG A 273 -5.26 -15.14 4.05
C ARG A 273 -6.15 -15.84 3.02
#